data_AF-A0A9W8ZD97-F1
#
_entry.id   AF-A0A9W8ZD97-F1
#
_cell.length_a   1.000
_cell.length_b   1.000
_cell.length_c   1.000
_cell.angle_alpha   90.00
_cell.angle_beta   90.00
_cell.angle_gamma   90.00
#
_symmetry.space_group_name_H-M   'P 1'
#
loop_
_entity.id
_entity.type
_entity.pdbx_description
1 polymer ?
#
loop_
_entity_poly.entity_id
_entity_poly.type
_entity_poly.pdbx_seq_one_letter_code
_entity_poly.pdbx_strand_id
1 'polypeptide(L)'
;MLAWKRPQSELDTIVGFNRLPNFEDLSKLPYVQAVVEENFRWRHILPQGIPHSTIAEDTYRGFRIPKGALVIPLFIAMRNDKTLFDRPSEFIPERWLGKGQQAGNFGYGRRICAGRYITRRSITIAIARLLWAYNIKSKNGKSIVVDEEQSFTPGIIGAPKPFEAVFEIRSEIHREAIEQAFECAEKDPYVLMEGVRRKMVSAGSSPRA
;
A
#
# COMPACT_ATOMS: atom_id res chain seq x y z
N MET A 1 20.03 -6.38 -9.95
CA MET A 1 19.59 -7.45 -9.01
C MET A 1 19.61 -6.98 -7.54
N LEU A 2 19.13 -5.74 -7.23
CA LEU A 2 19.36 -5.09 -5.93
C LEU A 2 18.17 -4.31 -5.33
N ALA A 3 17.00 -4.25 -5.99
CA ALA A 3 15.92 -3.33 -5.62
C ALA A 3 15.43 -3.46 -4.16
N TRP A 4 15.53 -4.66 -3.58
CA TRP A 4 14.97 -4.96 -2.25
C TRP A 4 16.00 -5.08 -1.13
N LYS A 5 17.31 -4.88 -1.40
CA LYS A 5 18.33 -5.04 -0.34
C LYS A 5 18.15 -4.06 0.82
N ARG A 6 17.85 -2.79 0.53
CA ARG A 6 17.69 -1.76 1.60
C ARG A 6 16.55 -2.08 2.57
N PRO A 7 15.29 -2.32 2.14
CA PRO A 7 14.23 -2.67 3.07
C PRO A 7 14.46 -4.03 3.73
N GLN A 8 15.09 -4.99 3.06
CA GLN A 8 15.47 -6.26 3.67
C GLN A 8 16.47 -6.07 4.81
N SER A 9 17.52 -5.26 4.63
CA SER A 9 18.48 -4.96 5.70
C SER A 9 17.85 -4.21 6.88
N GLU A 10 16.88 -3.33 6.63
CA GLU A 10 16.08 -2.70 7.69
C GLU A 10 15.29 -3.76 8.49
N LEU A 11 14.60 -4.67 7.79
CA LEU A 11 13.85 -5.75 8.42
C LEU A 11 14.76 -6.69 9.23
N ASP A 12 15.92 -7.05 8.69
CA ASP A 12 16.90 -7.89 9.39
C ASP A 12 17.38 -7.24 10.70
N THR A 13 17.57 -5.92 10.69
CA THR A 13 18.04 -5.16 11.86
C THR A 13 16.95 -5.00 12.93
N ILE A 14 15.70 -4.72 12.52
CA ILE A 14 14.62 -4.35 13.42
C ILE A 14 13.83 -5.58 13.92
N VAL A 15 13.59 -6.54 13.03
CA VAL A 15 12.76 -7.73 13.30
C VAL A 15 13.62 -8.93 13.67
N GLY A 16 14.80 -9.06 13.05
CA GLY A 16 15.63 -10.26 13.11
C GLY A 16 15.15 -11.34 12.15
N PHE A 17 15.61 -12.59 12.35
CA PHE A 17 15.38 -13.70 11.41
C PHE A 17 14.44 -14.79 11.93
N ASN A 18 14.13 -14.81 13.23
CA ASN A 18 13.45 -15.91 13.90
C ASN A 18 11.93 -15.71 14.10
N ARG A 19 11.36 -14.61 13.59
CA ARG A 19 9.92 -14.32 13.67
C ARG A 19 9.46 -13.47 12.50
N LEU A 20 8.19 -13.63 12.13
CA LEU A 20 7.56 -12.76 11.17
C LEU A 20 7.44 -11.32 11.72
N PRO A 21 7.54 -10.30 10.84
CA PRO A 21 7.12 -8.95 11.17
C PRO A 21 5.67 -8.93 11.69
N ASN A 22 5.41 -8.11 12.70
CA ASN A 22 4.09 -7.89 13.28
C ASN A 22 3.71 -6.39 13.24
N PHE A 23 2.52 -6.04 13.74
CA PHE A 23 2.03 -4.66 13.68
C PHE A 23 2.81 -3.66 14.55
N GLU A 24 3.47 -4.13 15.60
CA GLU A 24 4.26 -3.29 16.53
C GLU A 24 5.59 -2.86 15.88
N ASP A 25 6.13 -3.71 15.00
CA ASP A 25 7.35 -3.41 14.25
C ASP A 25 7.15 -2.27 13.24
N LEU A 26 5.94 -2.11 12.68
CA LEU A 26 5.71 -1.23 11.52
C LEU A 26 6.17 0.21 11.74
N SER A 27 5.99 0.73 12.95
CA SER A 27 6.42 2.10 13.31
C SER A 27 7.93 2.31 13.24
N LYS A 28 8.72 1.23 13.32
CA LYS A 28 10.18 1.19 13.32
C LYS A 28 10.78 0.85 11.96
N LEU A 29 9.95 0.72 10.91
CA LEU A 29 10.36 0.35 9.55
C LEU A 29 10.18 1.52 8.57
N PRO A 30 10.92 2.64 8.71
CA PRO A 30 10.73 3.84 7.89
C PRO A 30 10.94 3.57 6.38
N TYR A 31 11.86 2.68 6.00
CA TYR A 31 12.08 2.36 4.59
C TYR A 31 10.95 1.52 4.02
N VAL A 32 10.44 0.52 4.75
CA VAL A 32 9.24 -0.22 4.32
C VAL A 32 8.04 0.73 4.18
N GLN A 33 7.84 1.65 5.13
CA GLN A 33 6.79 2.68 5.01
C GLN A 33 6.98 3.54 3.76
N ALA A 34 8.21 3.92 3.45
CA ALA A 34 8.54 4.70 2.26
C ALA A 34 8.24 3.94 0.95
N VAL A 35 8.48 2.63 0.92
CA VAL A 35 8.09 1.76 -0.21
C VAL A 35 6.57 1.76 -0.40
N VAL A 36 5.80 1.72 0.69
CA VAL A 36 4.32 1.76 0.65
C VAL A 36 3.81 3.10 0.13
N GLU A 37 4.35 4.22 0.62
CA GLU A 37 3.94 5.55 0.13
C GLU A 37 4.27 5.74 -1.35
N GLU A 38 5.44 5.26 -1.78
CA GLU A 38 5.80 5.33 -3.19
C GLU A 38 4.92 4.42 -4.05
N ASN A 39 4.48 3.27 -3.53
CA ASN A 39 3.52 2.43 -4.25
C ASN A 39 2.20 3.16 -4.49
N PHE A 40 1.65 3.81 -3.46
CA PHE A 40 0.41 4.58 -3.60
C PHE A 40 0.53 5.77 -4.56
N ARG A 41 1.68 6.45 -4.58
CA ARG A 41 1.95 7.53 -5.56
C ARG A 41 2.15 6.98 -6.97
N TRP A 42 3.07 6.02 -7.12
CA TRP A 42 3.64 5.64 -8.41
C TRP A 42 2.68 4.92 -9.33
N ARG A 43 1.76 4.08 -8.82
CA ARG A 43 0.70 3.36 -9.58
C ARG A 43 -0.60 3.35 -8.75
N HIS A 44 -1.29 4.49 -8.74
CA HIS A 44 -2.47 4.73 -7.93
C HIS A 44 -3.64 3.88 -8.43
N ILE A 45 -4.34 3.24 -7.51
CA ILE A 45 -5.47 2.35 -7.77
C ILE A 45 -6.66 3.01 -8.51
N LEU A 46 -6.68 4.34 -8.58
CA LEU A 46 -7.77 5.17 -9.13
C LEU A 46 -7.11 6.35 -9.88
N PRO A 47 -6.50 6.13 -11.05
CA PRO A 47 -5.70 7.15 -11.73
C PRO A 47 -6.49 8.43 -12.08
N GLN A 48 -7.80 8.31 -12.33
CA GLN A 48 -8.71 9.43 -12.58
C GLN A 48 -9.54 9.82 -11.35
N GLY A 49 -9.30 9.19 -10.19
CA GLY A 49 -10.09 9.39 -8.99
C GLY A 49 -11.56 9.00 -9.14
N ILE A 50 -12.40 9.47 -8.22
CA ILE A 50 -13.86 9.28 -8.27
C ILE A 50 -14.49 10.62 -8.67
N PRO A 51 -15.35 10.66 -9.70
CA PRO A 51 -16.04 11.89 -10.08
C PRO A 51 -16.93 12.44 -8.95
N HIS A 52 -16.91 13.75 -8.79
CA HIS A 52 -17.80 14.51 -7.90
C HIS A 52 -18.76 15.35 -8.73
N SER A 53 -19.90 15.73 -8.15
CA SER A 53 -20.81 16.71 -8.73
C SER A 53 -21.01 17.88 -7.78
N THR A 54 -20.98 19.11 -8.31
CA THR A 54 -21.25 20.31 -7.52
C THR A 54 -22.74 20.41 -7.17
N ILE A 55 -23.04 20.77 -5.91
CA ILE A 55 -24.43 20.94 -5.45
C ILE A 55 -24.96 22.37 -5.62
N ALA A 56 -24.06 23.31 -5.90
CA ALA A 56 -24.32 24.72 -6.15
C ALA A 56 -23.29 25.25 -7.15
N GLU A 57 -23.54 26.43 -7.70
CA GLU A 57 -22.54 27.14 -8.50
C GLU A 57 -21.38 27.59 -7.61
N ASP A 58 -20.17 27.53 -8.15
CA ASP A 58 -18.93 27.92 -7.47
C ASP A 58 -17.99 28.63 -8.45
N THR A 59 -16.91 29.21 -7.94
CA THR A 59 -15.83 29.79 -8.75
C THR A 59 -14.48 29.36 -8.21
N TYR A 60 -13.63 28.82 -9.08
CA TYR A 60 -12.27 28.42 -8.74
C TYR A 60 -11.26 29.09 -9.66
N ARG A 61 -10.31 29.85 -9.10
CA ARG A 61 -9.26 30.59 -9.85
C ARG A 61 -9.82 31.45 -11.00
N GLY A 62 -10.97 32.09 -10.77
CA GLY A 62 -11.65 32.93 -11.77
C GLY A 62 -12.53 32.17 -12.78
N PHE A 63 -12.58 30.83 -12.72
CA PHE A 63 -13.45 30.02 -13.57
C PHE A 63 -14.76 29.70 -12.87
N ARG A 64 -15.89 29.99 -13.53
CA ARG A 64 -17.23 29.58 -13.09
C ARG A 64 -17.38 28.06 -13.20
N ILE A 65 -17.83 27.43 -12.12
CA ILE A 65 -18.18 26.01 -12.06
C ILE A 65 -19.69 25.91 -11.81
N PRO A 66 -20.50 25.56 -12.82
CA PRO A 66 -21.95 25.47 -12.67
C PRO A 66 -22.38 24.46 -11.61
N LYS A 67 -23.58 24.64 -11.05
CA LYS A 67 -24.27 23.59 -10.29
C LYS A 67 -24.45 22.34 -11.17
N GLY A 68 -24.21 21.17 -10.61
CA GLY A 68 -24.29 19.88 -11.30
C GLY A 68 -23.06 19.52 -12.14
N ALA A 69 -22.06 20.40 -12.22
CA ALA A 69 -20.84 20.14 -12.96
C ALA A 69 -20.09 18.91 -12.40
N LEU A 70 -19.57 18.07 -13.30
CA LEU A 70 -18.73 16.94 -12.97
C LEU A 70 -17.29 17.41 -12.72
N VAL A 71 -16.74 17.09 -11.55
CA VAL A 71 -15.37 17.43 -11.15
C VAL A 71 -14.60 16.14 -10.89
N ILE A 72 -13.55 15.89 -11.67
CA ILE A 72 -12.76 14.66 -11.62
C ILE A 72 -11.35 14.98 -11.12
N PRO A 73 -10.91 14.43 -9.96
CA PRO A 73 -9.54 14.63 -9.48
C PRO A 73 -8.56 13.73 -10.25
N LEU A 74 -7.68 14.33 -11.05
CA LEU A 74 -6.72 13.61 -11.89
C LEU A 74 -5.46 13.22 -11.11
N PHE A 75 -5.51 12.11 -10.36
CA PHE A 75 -4.34 11.56 -9.65
C PHE A 75 -3.17 11.27 -10.58
N ILE A 76 -3.44 10.77 -11.79
CA ILE A 76 -2.42 10.51 -12.81
C ILE A 76 -1.65 11.77 -13.21
N ALA A 77 -2.31 12.93 -13.24
CA ALA A 77 -1.64 14.19 -13.51
C ALA A 77 -0.82 14.63 -12.30
N MET A 78 -1.44 14.64 -11.10
CA MET A 78 -0.79 15.09 -9.85
C MET A 78 0.49 14.32 -9.53
N ARG A 79 0.48 13.00 -9.70
CA ARG A 79 1.64 12.15 -9.39
C ARG A 79 2.76 12.22 -10.44
N ASN A 80 2.42 12.65 -11.66
CA ASN A 80 3.35 12.82 -12.78
C ASN A 80 3.82 14.27 -12.96
N ASP A 81 3.37 15.17 -12.09
CA ASP A 81 3.77 16.56 -12.09
C ASP A 81 5.26 16.68 -11.73
N LYS A 82 6.06 17.11 -12.71
CA LYS A 82 7.51 17.30 -12.58
C LYS A 82 7.88 18.45 -11.66
N THR A 83 6.94 19.36 -11.36
CA THR A 83 7.16 20.42 -10.37
C THR A 83 7.05 19.91 -8.93
N LEU A 84 6.34 18.79 -8.73
CA LEU A 84 6.16 18.15 -7.42
C LEU A 84 7.11 16.97 -7.20
N PHE A 85 7.42 16.23 -8.26
CA PHE A 85 8.25 15.02 -8.20
C PHE A 85 9.35 15.05 -9.27
N ASP A 86 10.62 15.10 -8.86
CA ASP A 86 11.74 14.75 -9.74
C ASP A 86 11.51 13.35 -10.35
N ARG A 87 11.83 13.07 -11.61
CA ARG A 87 11.67 11.73 -12.23
C ARG A 87 10.40 10.96 -11.79
N PRO A 88 9.19 11.49 -12.04
CA PRO A 88 7.96 10.97 -11.47
C PRO A 88 7.59 9.55 -11.93
N SER A 89 8.10 9.15 -13.10
CA SER A 89 7.92 7.83 -13.70
C SER A 89 8.78 6.75 -13.03
N GLU A 90 9.76 7.12 -12.22
CA GLU A 90 10.61 6.18 -11.48
C GLU A 90 10.02 5.88 -10.10
N PHE A 91 10.18 4.63 -9.65
CA PHE A 91 9.81 4.20 -8.31
C PHE A 91 10.95 4.51 -7.33
N ILE A 92 10.83 5.58 -6.55
CA ILE A 92 11.87 6.07 -5.64
C ILE A 92 11.30 6.22 -4.22
N PRO A 93 11.38 5.16 -3.38
CA PRO A 93 10.94 5.20 -1.98
C PRO A 93 11.57 6.33 -1.17
N GLU A 94 12.83 6.68 -1.44
CA GLU A 94 13.60 7.66 -0.69
C GLU A 94 12.92 9.04 -0.60
N ARG A 95 11.99 9.36 -1.50
CA ARG A 95 11.17 10.57 -1.44
C ARG A 95 10.41 10.73 -0.13
N TRP A 96 10.11 9.62 0.54
CA TRP A 96 9.24 9.56 1.71
C TRP A 96 10.00 9.36 3.02
N LEU A 97 11.32 9.12 2.97
CA LEU A 97 12.12 9.02 4.18
C LEU A 97 12.11 10.35 4.94
N GLY A 98 11.88 10.27 6.26
CA GLY A 98 11.73 11.45 7.12
C GLY A 98 10.44 12.25 6.89
N LYS A 99 9.57 11.82 5.95
CA LYS A 99 8.25 12.40 5.76
C LYS A 99 7.23 11.55 6.50
N GLY A 100 6.32 12.21 7.22
CA GLY A 100 5.18 11.53 7.83
C GLY A 100 4.25 10.90 6.79
N GLN A 101 3.26 10.16 7.29
CA GLN A 101 2.24 9.53 6.46
C GLN A 101 1.47 10.55 5.61
N GLN A 102 1.29 10.25 4.32
CA GLN A 102 0.70 11.19 3.36
C GLN A 102 -0.80 10.94 3.17
N ALA A 103 -1.63 11.91 3.52
CA ALA A 103 -3.08 11.77 3.36
C ALA A 103 -3.51 11.77 1.87
N GLY A 104 -2.76 12.45 0.99
CA GLY A 104 -3.19 12.76 -0.36
C GLY A 104 -3.47 11.56 -1.27
N ASN A 105 -2.80 10.42 -1.02
CA ASN A 105 -3.01 9.17 -1.76
C ASN A 105 -4.39 8.52 -1.51
N PHE A 106 -5.18 9.06 -0.59
CA PHE A 106 -6.50 8.55 -0.22
C PHE A 106 -7.62 9.57 -0.47
N GLY A 107 -7.33 10.62 -1.26
CA GLY A 107 -8.23 11.74 -1.51
C GLY A 107 -8.24 12.76 -0.39
N TYR A 108 -9.21 13.68 -0.45
CA TYR A 108 -9.23 14.89 0.37
C TYR A 108 -10.65 15.22 0.86
N GLY A 109 -10.72 15.99 1.94
CA GLY A 109 -11.96 16.57 2.45
C GLY A 109 -13.00 15.53 2.90
N ARG A 110 -14.28 15.87 2.77
CA ARG A 110 -15.42 15.07 3.27
C ARG A 110 -15.55 13.67 2.67
N ARG A 111 -14.87 13.39 1.56
CA ARG A 111 -14.93 12.12 0.84
C ARG A 111 -13.58 11.40 0.80
N ILE A 112 -12.67 11.77 1.71
CA ILE A 112 -11.43 11.01 1.93
C ILE A 112 -11.76 9.55 2.24
N CYS A 113 -10.95 8.64 1.69
CA CYS A 113 -11.19 7.20 1.82
C CYS A 113 -11.32 6.78 3.29
N ALA A 114 -12.47 6.20 3.64
CA ALA A 114 -12.74 5.67 4.97
C ALA A 114 -11.84 4.47 5.30
N GLY A 115 -11.49 3.67 4.29
CA GLY A 115 -10.65 2.48 4.43
C GLY A 115 -9.15 2.75 4.61
N ARG A 116 -8.69 4.00 4.52
CA ARG A 116 -7.26 4.35 4.48
C ARG A 116 -6.43 3.75 5.62
N TYR A 117 -6.97 3.69 6.84
CA TYR A 117 -6.25 3.15 7.99
C TYR A 117 -6.04 1.64 7.89
N ILE A 118 -7.08 0.91 7.47
CA ILE A 118 -7.03 -0.54 7.27
C ILE A 118 -6.10 -0.84 6.10
N THR A 119 -6.31 -0.20 4.94
CA THR A 119 -5.47 -0.41 3.76
C THR A 119 -3.99 -0.16 4.06
N ARG A 120 -3.66 0.95 4.74
CA ARG A 120 -2.26 1.26 5.06
C ARG A 120 -1.64 0.21 5.96
N ARG A 121 -2.31 -0.21 7.02
CA ARG A 121 -1.79 -1.26 7.92
C ARG A 121 -1.67 -2.60 7.21
N SER A 122 -2.69 -3.02 6.47
CA SER A 122 -2.73 -4.30 5.77
C SER A 122 -1.68 -4.39 4.65
N ILE A 123 -1.52 -3.34 3.85
CA ILE A 123 -0.50 -3.32 2.78
C ILE A 123 0.90 -3.26 3.36
N THR A 124 1.13 -2.45 4.41
CA THR A 124 2.46 -2.35 5.04
C THR A 124 2.88 -3.68 5.67
N ILE A 125 2.00 -4.36 6.41
CA ILE A 125 2.35 -5.66 7.00
C ILE A 125 2.56 -6.74 5.94
N ALA A 126 1.78 -6.73 4.86
CA ALA A 126 1.95 -7.67 3.76
C ALA A 126 3.30 -7.47 3.07
N ILE A 127 3.65 -6.22 2.71
CA ILE A 127 4.94 -5.89 2.09
C ILE A 127 6.10 -6.22 3.04
N ALA A 128 6.01 -5.86 4.32
CA ALA A 128 7.03 -6.18 5.31
C ALA A 128 7.30 -7.69 5.38
N ARG A 129 6.25 -8.51 5.48
CA ARG A 129 6.37 -9.98 5.55
C ARG A 129 6.91 -10.58 4.26
N LEU A 130 6.46 -10.11 3.10
CA LEU A 130 6.95 -10.59 1.81
C LEU A 130 8.45 -10.27 1.62
N LEU A 131 8.87 -9.05 1.92
CA LEU A 131 10.27 -8.64 1.82
C LEU A 131 11.14 -9.35 2.87
N TRP A 132 10.62 -9.56 4.08
CA TRP A 132 11.30 -10.28 5.14
C TRP A 132 11.50 -11.76 4.76
N ALA A 133 10.52 -12.40 4.12
CA ALA A 133 10.56 -13.82 3.80
C ALA A 133 11.30 -14.18 2.51
N TYR A 134 11.14 -13.36 1.46
CA TYR A 134 11.49 -13.77 0.09
C TYR A 134 12.42 -12.79 -0.65
N ASN A 135 13.26 -13.35 -1.49
CA ASN A 135 13.88 -12.68 -2.62
C ASN A 135 12.93 -12.80 -3.82
N ILE A 136 12.27 -11.69 -4.16
CA ILE A 136 11.27 -11.63 -5.23
C ILE A 136 11.95 -11.18 -6.53
N LYS A 137 11.84 -12.01 -7.57
CA LYS A 137 12.41 -11.73 -8.90
C LYS A 137 11.44 -12.07 -10.01
N SER A 138 11.66 -11.51 -11.20
CA SER A 138 10.95 -11.94 -12.39
C SER A 138 11.36 -13.36 -12.79
N LYS A 139 10.45 -14.11 -13.41
CA LYS A 139 10.72 -15.50 -13.85
C LYS A 139 11.98 -15.65 -14.70
N ASN A 140 12.23 -14.70 -15.59
CA ASN A 140 13.35 -14.75 -16.53
C ASN A 140 14.59 -14.00 -16.01
N GLY A 141 14.57 -13.49 -14.77
CA GLY A 141 15.63 -12.65 -14.20
C GLY A 141 15.78 -11.27 -14.87
N LYS A 142 14.98 -10.97 -15.89
CA LYS A 142 14.99 -9.69 -16.63
C LYS A 142 14.14 -8.65 -15.91
N SER A 143 14.57 -7.39 -15.94
CA SER A 143 13.76 -6.29 -15.44
C SER A 143 12.46 -6.20 -16.25
N ILE A 144 11.32 -6.08 -15.55
CA ILE A 144 10.02 -5.83 -16.18
C ILE A 144 9.86 -4.32 -16.27
N VAL A 145 9.62 -3.82 -17.48
CA VAL A 145 9.25 -2.41 -17.69
C VAL A 145 7.78 -2.28 -17.32
N VAL A 146 7.48 -1.41 -16.35
CA VAL A 146 6.11 -1.17 -15.87
C VAL A 146 5.53 0.04 -16.58
N ASP A 147 4.76 -0.22 -17.62
CA ASP A 147 4.08 0.79 -18.41
C ASP A 147 2.68 1.11 -17.84
N GLU A 148 2.25 2.35 -17.95
CA GLU A 148 0.97 2.82 -17.39
C GLU A 148 -0.23 2.16 -18.07
N GLU A 149 -0.22 2.04 -19.39
CA GLU A 149 -1.35 1.57 -20.19
C GLU A 149 -1.29 0.06 -20.42
N GLN A 150 -0.08 -0.46 -20.64
CA GLN A 150 0.12 -1.86 -21.00
C GLN A 150 0.18 -2.78 -19.79
N SER A 151 0.67 -2.31 -18.63
CA SER A 151 0.83 -3.16 -17.45
C SER A 151 -0.39 -3.20 -16.53
N PHE A 152 -1.41 -2.36 -16.75
CA PHE A 152 -2.58 -2.25 -15.88
C PHE A 152 -3.89 -2.51 -16.62
N THR A 153 -4.88 -3.05 -15.90
CA THR A 153 -6.23 -3.25 -16.44
C THR A 153 -6.91 -1.90 -16.72
N PRO A 154 -7.70 -1.79 -17.81
CA PRO A 154 -8.52 -0.60 -18.03
C PRO A 154 -9.67 -0.55 -17.00
N GLY A 155 -10.20 0.65 -16.76
CA GLY A 155 -11.37 0.88 -15.91
C GLY A 155 -11.15 1.93 -14.81
N ILE A 156 -12.13 2.05 -13.92
CA ILE A 156 -12.06 2.98 -12.78
C ILE A 156 -10.94 2.54 -11.82
N ILE A 157 -10.84 1.23 -11.57
CA ILE A 157 -9.81 0.63 -10.73
C ILE A 157 -8.69 0.08 -11.61
N GLY A 158 -7.47 0.59 -11.43
CA GLY A 158 -6.28 0.07 -12.08
C GLY A 158 -5.66 -1.05 -11.24
N ALA A 159 -5.59 -2.26 -11.78
CA ALA A 159 -4.86 -3.39 -11.20
C ALA A 159 -3.76 -3.85 -12.16
N PRO A 160 -2.61 -4.34 -11.66
CA PRO A 160 -1.61 -4.96 -12.52
C PRO A 160 -2.24 -6.11 -13.33
N LYS A 161 -1.96 -6.20 -14.63
CA LYS A 161 -2.28 -7.39 -15.42
C LYS A 161 -1.49 -8.59 -14.88
N PRO A 162 -1.95 -9.84 -15.10
CA PRO A 162 -1.23 -11.03 -14.66
C PRO A 162 0.22 -11.02 -15.14
N PHE A 163 1.16 -11.27 -14.23
CA PHE A 163 2.58 -11.43 -14.52
C PHE A 163 3.18 -12.53 -13.63
N GLU A 164 4.26 -13.16 -14.07
CA GLU A 164 4.94 -14.20 -13.31
C GLU A 164 6.07 -13.61 -12.45
N ALA A 165 6.10 -14.00 -11.18
CA ALA A 165 7.16 -13.68 -10.24
C ALA A 165 7.61 -14.95 -9.51
N VAL A 166 8.90 -15.03 -9.19
CA VAL A 166 9.51 -16.10 -8.43
C VAL A 166 9.79 -15.58 -7.03
N PHE A 167 9.31 -16.31 -6.03
CA PHE A 167 9.50 -16.04 -4.62
C PHE A 167 10.48 -17.08 -4.07
N GLU A 168 11.75 -16.68 -3.92
CA GLU A 168 12.76 -17.56 -3.33
C GLU A 168 12.88 -17.25 -1.86
N ILE A 169 12.78 -18.26 -0.99
CA ILE A 169 12.97 -18.05 0.44
C ILE A 169 14.39 -17.54 0.73
N ARG A 170 14.52 -16.57 1.64
CA ARG A 170 15.80 -15.91 1.88
C ARG A 170 16.82 -16.81 2.61
N SER A 171 16.35 -17.64 3.54
CA SER A 171 17.16 -18.66 4.21
C SER A 171 16.28 -19.69 4.93
N GLU A 172 16.88 -20.77 5.42
CA GLU A 172 16.17 -21.81 6.14
C GLU A 172 15.55 -21.31 7.46
N ILE A 173 16.20 -20.38 8.17
CA ILE A 173 15.65 -19.77 9.39
C ILE A 173 14.32 -19.04 9.08
N HIS A 174 14.22 -18.37 7.92
CA HIS A 174 12.96 -17.75 7.51
C HIS A 174 11.88 -18.79 7.23
N ARG A 175 12.26 -19.95 6.65
CA ARG A 175 11.34 -21.07 6.39
C ARG A 175 10.76 -21.58 7.69
N GLU A 176 11.62 -21.96 8.63
CA GLU A 176 11.23 -22.51 9.93
C GLU A 176 10.28 -21.55 10.66
N ALA A 177 10.61 -20.26 10.69
CA ALA A 177 9.77 -19.25 11.33
C ALA A 177 8.40 -19.05 10.64
N ILE A 178 8.32 -19.20 9.31
CA ILE A 178 7.04 -19.15 8.58
C ILE A 178 6.20 -20.38 8.88
N GLU A 179 6.80 -21.57 8.81
CA GLU A 179 6.14 -22.85 9.04
C GLU A 179 5.64 -22.92 10.49
N GLN A 180 6.49 -22.58 11.46
CA GLN A 180 6.11 -22.50 12.86
C GLN A 180 4.97 -21.48 13.09
N ALA A 181 5.05 -20.30 12.49
CA ALA A 181 3.98 -19.30 12.61
C ALA A 181 2.67 -19.79 11.99
N PHE A 182 2.72 -20.54 10.89
CA PHE A 182 1.55 -21.13 10.27
C PHE A 182 0.95 -22.25 11.13
N GLU A 183 1.78 -23.15 11.65
CA GLU A 183 1.36 -24.25 12.53
C GLU A 183 0.67 -23.72 13.79
N CYS A 184 1.30 -22.75 14.47
CA CYS A 184 0.77 -22.16 15.71
C CYS A 184 -0.38 -21.17 15.50
N ALA A 185 -0.69 -20.75 14.26
CA ALA A 185 -1.79 -19.83 14.01
C ALA A 185 -3.14 -20.52 14.24
N GLU A 186 -4.06 -19.79 14.90
CA GLU A 186 -5.48 -20.14 14.91
C GLU A 186 -6.03 -20.02 13.48
N LYS A 187 -6.71 -21.07 13.03
CA LYS A 187 -7.24 -21.21 11.65
C LYS A 187 -8.76 -21.26 11.64
N ASP A 188 -9.39 -21.49 12.79
CA ASP A 188 -10.84 -21.49 12.92
C ASP A 188 -11.38 -20.05 12.84
N PRO A 189 -12.14 -19.69 11.79
CA PRO A 189 -12.69 -18.35 11.64
C PRO A 189 -13.65 -17.99 12.78
N TYR A 190 -14.35 -18.94 13.39
CA TYR A 190 -15.25 -18.66 14.52
C TYR A 190 -14.47 -18.26 15.75
N VAL A 191 -13.38 -18.97 16.07
CA VAL A 191 -12.50 -18.63 17.20
C VAL A 191 -11.87 -17.25 16.99
N LEU A 192 -11.39 -16.97 15.77
CA LEU A 192 -10.84 -15.66 15.41
C LEU A 192 -11.88 -14.55 15.59
N MET A 193 -13.08 -14.73 15.04
CA MET A 193 -14.14 -13.71 15.11
C MET A 193 -14.65 -13.50 16.53
N GLU A 194 -14.73 -14.54 17.35
CA GLU A 194 -15.06 -14.41 18.77
C GLU A 194 -13.94 -13.67 19.54
N GLY A 195 -12.68 -13.89 19.18
CA GLY A 195 -11.56 -13.10 19.66
C GLY A 195 -11.69 -11.60 19.32
N VAL A 196 -12.09 -11.29 18.08
CA VAL A 196 -12.36 -9.90 17.65
C VAL A 196 -13.54 -9.31 18.43
N ARG A 197 -14.65 -10.06 18.56
CA ARG A 197 -15.84 -9.65 19.32
C ARG A 197 -15.48 -9.29 20.75
N ARG A 198 -14.72 -10.14 21.45
CA ARG A 198 -14.22 -9.87 22.82
C ARG A 198 -13.42 -8.57 22.89
N LYS A 199 -12.50 -8.34 21.94
CA LYS A 199 -11.71 -7.09 21.87
C LYS A 199 -12.57 -5.85 21.60
N MET A 200 -13.59 -5.97 20.76
CA MET A 200 -14.53 -4.89 20.49
C MET A 200 -15.34 -4.54 21.74
N VAL A 201 -15.86 -5.56 22.45
CA VAL A 201 -16.59 -5.38 23.71
C VAL A 201 -15.69 -4.76 24.78
N SER A 202 -14.45 -5.24 24.95
CA SER A 202 -13.51 -4.65 25.91
C SER A 202 -13.13 -3.21 25.57
N ALA A 203 -13.22 -2.81 24.30
CA ALA A 203 -13.02 -1.45 23.83
C ALA A 203 -14.31 -0.59 23.87
N GLY A 204 -15.40 -1.08 24.50
CA GLY A 204 -16.65 -0.35 24.67
C GLY A 204 -17.58 -0.37 23.47
N SER A 205 -17.34 -1.22 22.48
CA SER A 205 -18.22 -1.39 21.32
C SER A 205 -19.28 -2.48 21.59
N SER A 206 -20.48 -2.30 21.03
CA SER A 206 -21.55 -3.31 21.05
C SER A 206 -21.75 -3.91 19.65
N PRO A 207 -20.88 -4.86 19.22
CA PRO A 207 -21.03 -5.50 17.92
C PRO A 207 -22.37 -6.23 17.84
N ARG A 208 -23.13 -6.00 16.76
CA ARG A 208 -24.35 -6.75 16.48
C ARG A 208 -24.01 -8.24 16.35
N ALA A 209 -24.90 -9.09 16.84
CA ALA A 209 -24.80 -10.55 16.71
C ALA A 209 -24.81 -10.96 15.24
#